data_AF-A0A3D1F107-F1
#
_entry.id   AF-A0A3D1F107-F1
#
_cell.length_a   1.000
_cell.length_b   1.000
_cell.length_c   1.000
_cell.angle_alpha   90.00
_cell.angle_beta   90.00
_cell.angle_gamma   90.00
#
_symmetry.space_group_name_H-M   'P 1'
#
loop_
_entity.id
_entity.type
_entity.pdbx_description
1 polymer ?
#
loop_
_entity_poly.entity_id
_entity_poly.type
_entity_poly.pdbx_seq_one_letter_code
_entity_poly.pdbx_strand_id
1 'polypeptide(L)'
;ISESRHFGLCQLPLGEKIITRKFAGGVDQGEDPFMGFEMIHDTVTHVPILAHVMSYLECEVTCHVDVEGDHDLFVGTIRGGRFLEGEPWVHLREDGFKY
;
A
#
# COMPACT_ATOMS: atom_id res chain seq x y z
N ILE A 1 9.23 -6.56 -0.39
CA ILE A 1 8.52 -7.07 0.80
C ILE A 1 9.28 -8.25 1.42
N SER A 2 9.65 -9.26 0.64
CA SER A 2 10.42 -10.43 1.08
C SER A 2 11.72 -10.07 1.83
N GLU A 3 12.50 -9.12 1.31
CA GLU A 3 13.77 -8.71 1.93
C GLU A 3 13.60 -7.73 3.10
N SER A 4 12.79 -6.68 2.93
CA SER A 4 12.60 -5.62 3.94
C SER A 4 11.87 -6.10 5.20
N ARG A 5 11.12 -7.20 5.10
CA ARG A 5 10.28 -7.78 6.17
C ARG A 5 9.21 -6.83 6.74
N HIS A 6 9.07 -5.64 6.18
CA HIS A 6 8.09 -4.64 6.56
C HIS A 6 7.39 -4.10 5.32
N PHE A 7 6.11 -3.77 5.46
CA PHE A 7 5.31 -3.14 4.42
C PHE A 7 4.26 -2.20 5.02
N GLY A 8 3.91 -1.16 4.26
CA GLY A 8 2.85 -0.23 4.58
C GLY A 8 1.63 -0.47 3.71
N LEU A 9 0.44 -0.31 4.25
CA LEU A 9 -0.81 -0.24 3.50
C LEU A 9 -1.40 1.15 3.67
N CYS A 10 -1.63 1.83 2.55
CA CYS A 10 -2.30 3.12 2.50
C CYS A 10 -3.71 2.92 1.95
N GLN A 11 -4.74 3.20 2.74
CA GLN A 11 -6.12 3.13 2.28
C GLN A 11 -6.48 4.46 1.60
N LEU A 12 -6.82 4.39 0.32
CA LEU A 12 -7.07 5.60 -0.48
C LEU A 12 -8.46 6.18 -0.19
N PRO A 13 -8.59 7.51 -0.10
CA PRO A 13 -9.88 8.16 0.05
C PRO A 13 -10.65 8.14 -1.27
N LEU A 14 -11.97 8.28 -1.18
CA LEU A 14 -12.86 8.37 -2.32
C LEU A 14 -12.43 9.51 -3.26
N GLY A 15 -12.33 9.20 -4.55
CA GLY A 15 -11.98 10.18 -5.59
C GLY A 15 -10.49 10.36 -5.83
N GLU A 16 -9.61 9.64 -5.11
CA GLU A 16 -8.16 9.76 -5.28
C GLU A 16 -7.67 9.13 -6.59
N LYS A 17 -7.14 9.97 -7.49
CA LYS A 17 -6.75 9.59 -8.86
C LYS A 17 -5.26 9.69 -9.11
N ILE A 18 -4.54 10.54 -8.38
CA ILE A 18 -3.13 10.83 -8.62
C ILE A 18 -2.30 9.65 -8.11
N ILE A 19 -2.50 9.26 -6.86
CA ILE A 19 -1.82 8.11 -6.24
C ILE A 19 -2.13 6.84 -7.04
N THR A 20 -3.42 6.59 -7.31
CA THR A 20 -3.85 5.43 -8.10
C THR A 20 -3.15 5.36 -9.45
N ARG A 21 -3.11 6.46 -10.21
CA ARG A 21 -2.44 6.49 -11.52
C ARG A 21 -0.93 6.26 -11.43
N LYS A 22 -0.26 6.87 -10.44
CA LYS A 22 1.20 6.75 -10.27
C LYS A 22 1.61 5.31 -9.91
N PHE A 23 0.84 4.63 -9.07
CA PHE A 23 1.24 3.32 -8.53
C PHE A 23 0.59 2.11 -9.24
N ALA A 24 -0.43 2.31 -10.09
CA ALA A 24 -1.08 1.20 -10.80
C ALA A 24 -0.25 0.61 -11.97
N GLY A 25 0.61 1.41 -12.61
CA GLY A 25 1.32 1.02 -13.84
C GLY A 25 2.69 0.37 -13.62
N GLY A 26 3.09 0.13 -12.37
CA GLY A 26 4.46 -0.18 -12.01
C GLY A 26 5.32 1.08 -11.84
N VAL A 27 6.45 0.91 -11.17
CA VAL A 27 7.40 1.98 -10.85
C VAL A 27 8.63 1.83 -11.73
N ASP A 28 9.11 2.93 -12.32
CA ASP A 28 10.40 2.95 -13.00
C ASP A 28 11.53 2.73 -11.98
N GLN A 29 12.38 1.73 -12.22
CA GLN A 29 13.44 1.33 -11.29
C GLN A 29 14.55 2.39 -11.13
N GLY A 30 14.59 3.40 -12.01
CA GLY A 30 15.57 4.49 -11.94
C GLY A 30 15.17 5.70 -11.09
N GLU A 31 13.90 5.77 -10.65
CA GLU A 31 13.36 6.94 -9.94
C GLU A 31 12.79 6.54 -8.57
N ASP A 32 12.82 7.47 -7.61
CA ASP A 32 12.09 7.29 -6.36
C ASP A 32 10.57 7.42 -6.63
N PRO A 33 9.77 6.36 -6.48
CA PRO A 33 8.32 6.42 -6.71
C PRO A 33 7.59 7.43 -5.83
N PHE A 34 8.14 7.73 -4.66
CA PHE A 34 7.53 8.60 -3.66
C PHE A 34 7.93 10.07 -3.84
N MET A 35 8.83 10.37 -4.79
CA MET A 35 9.25 11.73 -5.07
C MET A 35 8.06 12.61 -5.43
N GLY A 36 7.91 13.72 -4.70
CA GLY A 36 6.83 14.70 -4.90
C GLY A 36 5.54 14.38 -4.14
N PHE A 37 5.47 13.29 -3.37
CA PHE A 37 4.38 13.04 -2.44
C PHE A 37 4.74 13.50 -1.03
N GLU A 38 3.73 14.01 -0.31
CA GLU A 38 3.85 14.24 1.12
C GLU A 38 3.81 12.91 1.88
N MET A 39 4.72 12.74 2.83
CA MET A 39 4.93 11.49 3.56
C MET A 39 4.66 11.67 5.06
N ILE A 40 4.19 10.61 5.71
CA ILE A 40 4.12 10.53 7.17
C ILE A 40 5.47 10.05 7.69
N HIS A 41 6.11 10.85 8.54
CA HIS A 41 7.47 10.58 9.02
C HIS A 41 7.52 9.88 10.40
N ASP A 42 6.45 9.98 11.20
CA ASP A 42 6.37 9.39 12.54
C ASP A 42 5.83 7.95 12.49
N THR A 43 6.43 7.11 11.66
CA THR A 43 6.06 5.69 11.46
C THR A 43 6.89 4.77 12.35
N VAL A 44 6.28 3.71 12.88
CA VAL A 44 6.90 2.73 13.79
C VAL A 44 7.94 1.84 13.07
N THR A 45 7.66 1.48 11.83
CA THR A 45 8.42 0.52 11.00
C THR A 45 9.29 1.20 9.95
N HIS A 46 9.25 2.53 9.87
CA HIS A 46 9.97 3.35 8.89
C HIS A 46 9.66 3.04 7.42
N VAL A 47 8.56 2.32 7.15
CA VAL A 47 8.08 2.13 5.78
C VAL A 47 7.53 3.45 5.22
N PRO A 48 7.64 3.69 3.90
CA PRO A 48 7.04 4.87 3.27
C PRO A 48 5.51 4.85 3.41
N ILE A 49 4.93 5.89 4.02
CA ILE A 49 3.49 6.08 4.16
C ILE A 49 3.12 7.45 3.58
N LEU A 50 2.14 7.47 2.68
CA LEU A 50 1.64 8.70 2.04
C LEU A 50 0.75 9.47 3.03
N ALA A 51 0.85 10.81 3.06
CA ALA A 51 0.09 11.65 3.99
C ALA A 51 -1.38 11.84 3.57
N HIS A 52 -1.68 11.88 2.27
CA HIS A 52 -3.02 12.11 1.73
C HIS A 52 -3.81 10.80 1.58
N VAL A 53 -4.01 10.09 2.68
CA VAL A 53 -4.69 8.79 2.72
C VAL A 53 -5.80 8.81 3.77
N MET A 54 -6.77 7.90 3.66
CA MET A 54 -7.86 7.79 4.63
C MET A 54 -7.38 7.16 5.94
N SER A 55 -6.53 6.14 5.81
CA SER A 55 -5.90 5.43 6.92
C SER A 55 -4.62 4.77 6.42
N TYR A 56 -3.77 4.37 7.36
CA TYR A 56 -2.64 3.51 7.04
C TYR A 56 -2.41 2.44 8.10
N LEU A 57 -1.76 1.37 7.68
CA LEU A 57 -1.25 0.29 8.52
C LEU A 57 0.23 0.08 8.23
N GLU A 58 0.97 -0.17 9.30
CA GLU A 58 2.37 -0.58 9.26
C GLU A 58 2.47 -2.03 9.70
N CYS A 59 3.07 -2.86 8.86
CA CYS A 59 3.04 -4.31 9.03
C CYS A 59 4.46 -4.89 9.01
N GLU A 60 4.68 -5.87 9.88
CA GLU A 60 5.84 -6.77 9.81
C GLU A 60 5.40 -8.11 9.19
N VAL A 61 6.10 -8.57 8.16
CA VAL A 61 5.84 -9.86 7.49
C VAL A 61 6.02 -10.98 8.50
N THR A 62 4.94 -11.70 8.76
CA THR A 62 4.92 -12.86 9.68
C THR A 62 5.00 -14.16 8.92
N CYS A 63 4.35 -14.23 7.75
CA CYS A 63 4.38 -15.40 6.88
C CYS A 63 4.43 -14.96 5.40
N HIS A 64 5.17 -15.73 4.62
CA HIS A 64 5.17 -15.68 3.16
C HIS A 64 4.80 -17.08 2.69
N VAL A 65 3.72 -17.19 1.93
CA VAL A 65 3.23 -18.46 1.38
C VAL A 65 3.37 -18.37 -0.14
N ASP A 66 4.22 -19.24 -0.68
CA ASP A 66 4.25 -19.54 -2.09
C ASP A 66 3.02 -20.40 -2.42
N VAL A 67 2.14 -19.88 -3.28
CA VAL A 67 0.86 -20.52 -3.64
C VAL A 67 0.92 -21.22 -5.00
N GLU A 68 2.11 -21.42 -5.57
CA GLU A 68 2.33 -22.02 -6.90
C GLU A 68 1.46 -21.34 -8.00
N GLY A 69 1.19 -20.05 -7.83
CA GLY A 69 0.34 -19.23 -8.72
C GLY A 69 1.12 -18.08 -9.37
N ASP A 70 0.38 -17.07 -9.85
CA ASP A 70 0.95 -15.84 -10.43
C ASP A 70 1.12 -14.71 -9.40
N HIS A 71 0.81 -14.98 -8.13
CA HIS A 71 0.94 -14.03 -7.01
C HIS A 71 1.53 -14.73 -5.79
N ASP A 72 2.21 -13.95 -4.94
CA ASP A 72 2.67 -14.37 -3.62
C ASP A 72 1.68 -13.93 -2.53
N LEU A 73 1.47 -14.75 -1.50
CA LEU A 73 0.67 -14.38 -0.34
C LEU A 73 1.56 -13.96 0.84
N PHE A 74 1.47 -12.68 1.22
CA PHE A 74 2.13 -12.14 2.41
C PHE A 74 1.12 -11.93 3.54
N VAL A 75 1.43 -12.46 4.73
CA VAL A 75 0.67 -12.21 5.96
C VAL A 75 1.50 -11.34 6.87
N GLY A 76 0.96 -10.19 7.28
CA GLY A 76 1.62 -9.23 8.16
C GLY A 76 0.95 -9.09 9.51
N THR A 77 1.75 -8.92 10.56
CA THR A 77 1.30 -8.46 11.88
C THR A 77 1.33 -6.95 11.90
N ILE A 78 0.22 -6.32 12.29
CA ILE A 78 0.13 -4.86 12.43
C ILE A 78 1.01 -4.41 13.60
N ARG A 79 1.91 -3.46 13.34
CA ARG A 79 2.81 -2.84 14.32
C ARG A 79 2.42 -1.40 14.64
N GLY A 80 1.78 -0.73 13.69
CA GLY A 80 1.32 0.64 13.80
C GLY A 80 0.22 0.92 12.80
N GLY A 81 -0.45 2.05 12.97
CA GLY A 81 -1.50 2.47 12.07
C GLY A 81 -2.28 3.63 12.63
N ARG A 82 -2.93 4.37 11.74
CA ARG A 82 -3.78 5.49 12.13
C ARG A 82 -4.92 5.64 11.13
N PHE A 83 -6.09 5.93 11.66
CA PHE A 83 -7.18 6.51 10.89
C PHE A 83 -6.99 8.03 10.86
N LEU A 84 -7.00 8.62 9.67
CA LEU A 84 -6.90 10.06 9.49
C LEU A 84 -8.32 10.62 9.35
N GLU A 85 -8.86 10.63 8.14
CA GLU A 85 -10.22 11.08 7.84
C GLU A 85 -10.66 10.65 6.44
N GLY A 86 -11.96 10.77 6.16
CA GLY A 86 -12.52 10.56 4.82
C GLY A 86 -13.25 9.24 4.64
N GLU A 87 -13.79 9.07 3.43
CA GLU A 87 -14.51 7.86 3.02
C GLU A 87 -13.62 6.98 2.14
N PRO A 88 -13.77 5.64 2.21
CA PRO A 88 -12.92 4.75 1.46
C PRO A 88 -13.28 4.77 -0.02
N TRP A 89 -12.26 4.72 -0.88
CA TRP A 89 -12.49 4.30 -2.25
C TRP A 89 -12.88 2.82 -2.30
N VAL A 90 -14.03 2.53 -2.89
CA VAL A 90 -14.53 1.16 -3.06
C VAL A 90 -14.42 0.77 -4.53
N HIS A 91 -13.61 -0.25 -4.79
CA HIS A 91 -13.57 -0.89 -6.10
C HIS A 91 -14.53 -2.08 -6.11
N LEU A 92 -15.66 -1.92 -6.80
CA LEU A 92 -16.56 -3.02 -7.11
C LEU A 92 -16.22 -3.55 -8.51
N ARG A 93 -15.84 -4.82 -8.60
CA ARG A 93 -15.72 -5.50 -9.89
C ARG A 93 -17.11 -5.81 -10.43
N GLU A 94 -17.31 -5.60 -11.72
CA GLU A 94 -18.49 -6.11 -12.43
C GLU A 94 -18.38 -7.62 -12.68
N ASP A 95 -17.16 -8.10 -13.02
CA ASP A 95 -16.87 -9.53 -13.23
C ASP A 95 -15.39 -9.89 -12.91
N GLY A 96 -15.08 -11.18 -13.00
CA GLY A 96 -13.76 -11.75 -12.70
C GLY A 96 -12.75 -11.77 -13.86
N PHE A 97 -13.07 -11.20 -15.02
CA PHE A 97 -12.31 -11.46 -16.26
C PHE A 97 -11.27 -10.41 -16.63
N LYS A 98 -11.19 -9.28 -15.91
CA LYS A 98 -10.18 -8.24 -16.14
C LYS A 98 -9.45 -7.85 -14.86
N TYR A 99 -8.13 -7.72 -14.97
CA TYR A 99 -7.19 -7.18 -13.97
C TYR A 99 -6.64 -5.85 -14.48
#